data_AF-A0A3C0X1R4-F1
#
_entry.id   AF-A0A3C0X1R4-F1
#
_cell.length_a   1.000
_cell.length_b   1.000
_cell.length_c   1.000
_cell.angle_alpha   90.00
_cell.angle_beta   90.00
_cell.angle_gamma   90.00
#
_symmetry.space_group_name_H-M   'P 1'
#
loop_
_entity.id
_entity.type
_entity.pdbx_description
1 polymer ?
#
loop_
_entity_poly.entity_id
_entity_poly.type
_entity_poly.pdbx_seq_one_letter_code
_entity_poly.pdbx_strand_id
1 'polypeptide(L)'
;MSTHQQVFTKPIKIILTLRSMSRAGTPTDNPIIESLNGWIKEEMRIDFNLKAAEGIPSFIEKYVHYFNNERLSYKLNYKTPVQYRIEQGFE
;
A
#
# COMPACT_ATOMS: atom_id res chain seq x y z
N MET A 1 22.73 7.41 15.81
CA MET A 1 21.83 6.70 14.88
C MET A 1 22.65 5.74 14.04
N SER A 2 22.30 4.45 14.04
CA SER A 2 22.99 3.39 13.27
C SER A 2 23.07 3.76 11.78
N THR A 3 24.17 3.40 11.11
CA THR A 3 24.47 3.70 9.70
C THR A 3 23.31 3.33 8.76
N HIS A 4 22.57 2.26 9.06
CA HIS A 4 21.38 1.85 8.30
C HIS A 4 20.22 2.85 8.39
N GLN A 5 19.99 3.46 9.55
CA GLN A 5 18.93 4.47 9.71
C GLN A 5 19.26 5.77 8.97
N GLN A 6 20.55 6.07 8.80
CA GLN A 6 21.00 7.27 8.10
C GLN A 6 20.76 7.17 6.58
N VAL A 7 20.83 5.97 6.01
CA VAL A 7 20.59 5.73 4.56
C VAL A 7 19.15 6.02 4.18
N PHE A 8 18.17 5.61 5.00
CA PHE A 8 16.76 5.86 4.73
C PHE A 8 16.29 7.28 5.09
N THR A 9 16.98 7.98 5.98
CA THR A 9 16.59 9.34 6.40
C THR A 9 17.10 10.45 5.48
N LYS A 10 18.24 10.25 4.80
CA LYS A 10 18.79 11.21 3.83
C LYS A 10 17.83 11.58 2.68
N PRO A 11 17.22 10.63 1.94
CA PRO A 11 16.30 10.98 0.85
C PRO A 11 14.98 11.60 1.36
N ILE A 12 14.51 11.20 2.55
CA ILE A 12 13.28 11.73 3.17
C ILE A 12 13.46 13.19 3.62
N LYS A 13 14.68 13.71 3.80
CA LYS A 13 14.88 15.14 4.06
C LYS A 13 14.79 16.01 2.81
N ILE A 14 14.97 15.43 1.62
CA ILE A 14 14.97 16.14 0.34
C ILE A 14 13.52 16.33 -0.15
N ILE A 15 12.66 15.34 0.13
CA ILE A 15 11.21 15.42 -0.07
C ILE A 15 10.64 15.98 1.24
N LEU A 16 9.80 17.03 1.25
CA LEU A 16 9.27 17.68 2.47
C LEU A 16 8.27 16.81 3.27
N THR A 17 8.57 15.54 3.49
CA THR A 17 7.71 14.56 4.16
C THR A 17 8.20 14.31 5.58
N LEU A 18 7.35 14.54 6.57
CA LEU A 18 7.64 14.20 7.96
C LEU A 18 7.54 12.68 8.15
N ARG A 19 8.62 12.05 8.59
CA ARG A 19 8.61 10.62 8.92
C ARG A 19 7.92 10.41 10.28
N SER A 20 6.73 9.82 10.27
CA SER A 20 6.10 9.27 11.46
C SER A 20 6.38 7.77 11.54
N MET A 21 6.86 7.30 12.68
CA MET A 21 7.03 5.88 12.97
C MET A 21 6.04 5.50 14.07
N SER A 22 5.45 4.31 13.99
CA SER A 22 4.69 3.71 15.10
C SER A 22 5.54 3.71 16.37
N ARG A 23 4.92 3.98 17.52
CA ARG A 23 5.67 3.98 18.79
C ARG A 23 6.11 2.55 19.11
N ALA A 24 7.26 2.40 19.75
CA ALA A 24 7.71 1.09 20.18
C ALA A 24 6.66 0.49 21.15
N GLY A 25 6.17 -0.71 20.85
CA GLY A 25 5.15 -1.39 21.66
C GLY A 25 3.70 -0.94 21.43
N THR A 26 3.40 -0.14 20.38
CA THR A 26 2.00 0.18 20.00
C THR A 26 1.58 -0.57 18.72
N PRO A 27 1.11 -1.82 18.84
CA PRO A 27 0.66 -2.61 17.68
C PRO A 27 -0.59 -1.99 17.01
N THR A 28 -1.30 -1.07 17.67
CA THR A 28 -2.51 -0.39 17.16
C THR A 28 -2.26 0.54 15.98
N ASP A 29 -1.01 0.98 15.75
CA ASP A 29 -0.67 1.85 14.63
C ASP A 29 -0.38 1.08 13.34
N ASN A 30 -0.06 -0.22 13.45
CA ASN A 30 0.30 -1.10 12.33
C ASN A 30 -0.83 -1.97 11.74
N PRO A 31 -2.06 -2.10 12.31
CA PRO A 31 -2.98 -3.16 11.92
C PRO A 31 -3.57 -2.91 10.53
N ILE A 32 -3.63 -1.65 10.10
CA ILE A 32 -4.13 -1.28 8.77
C ILE A 32 -3.20 -1.81 7.68
N ILE A 33 -1.90 -1.60 7.82
CA ILE A 33 -0.92 -2.06 6.83
C ILE A 33 -0.71 -3.57 6.92
N GLU A 34 -0.77 -4.17 8.11
CA GLU A 34 -0.74 -5.62 8.28
C GLU A 34 -1.92 -6.32 7.61
N SER A 35 -3.13 -5.77 7.78
CA SER A 35 -4.33 -6.31 7.14
C SER A 35 -4.24 -6.21 5.62
N LEU A 36 -3.75 -5.07 5.10
CA LEU A 36 -3.53 -4.89 3.66
C LEU A 36 -2.53 -5.92 3.11
N ASN A 37 -1.41 -6.13 3.80
CA ASN A 37 -0.42 -7.14 3.42
C ASN A 37 -0.99 -8.57 3.46
N GLY A 38 -1.90 -8.85 4.40
CA GLY A 38 -2.65 -10.09 4.45
C GLY A 38 -3.52 -10.30 3.22
N TRP A 39 -4.30 -9.28 2.83
CA TRP A 39 -5.15 -9.33 1.64
C TRP A 39 -4.35 -9.54 0.35
N ILE A 40 -3.26 -8.81 0.15
CA ILE A 40 -2.39 -8.97 -1.03
C ILE A 40 -1.90 -10.42 -1.15
N LYS A 41 -1.45 -11.02 -0.05
CA LYS A 41 -0.93 -12.40 -0.04
C LYS A 41 -2.03 -13.42 -0.33
N GLU A 42 -3.23 -13.18 0.18
CA GLU A 42 -4.36 -14.07 -0.04
C GLU A 42 -4.90 -13.98 -1.47
N GLU A 43 -5.06 -12.77 -2.01
CA GLU A 43 -5.44 -12.53 -3.42
C GLU A 43 -4.37 -13.09 -4.38
N MET A 44 -3.08 -12.97 -4.03
CA MET A 44 -1.98 -13.62 -4.77
C MET A 44 -2.13 -15.15 -4.80
N ARG A 45 -2.61 -15.76 -3.72
CA ARG A 45 -2.77 -17.20 -3.57
C ARG A 45 -4.01 -17.72 -4.30
N ILE A 46 -5.12 -16.99 -4.24
CA ILE A 46 -6.42 -17.41 -4.79
C ILE A 46 -6.56 -17.05 -6.27
N ASP A 47 -6.34 -15.79 -6.63
CA ASP A 47 -6.79 -15.24 -7.92
C ASP A 47 -5.72 -15.32 -9.01
N PHE A 48 -4.45 -15.21 -8.65
CA PHE A 48 -3.37 -15.06 -9.63
C PHE A 48 -2.54 -16.32 -9.88
N ASN A 49 -2.90 -17.43 -9.23
CA ASN A 49 -2.31 -18.76 -9.40
C ASN A 49 -0.82 -18.68 -9.72
N LEU A 50 0.03 -18.31 -8.75
CA LEU A 50 1.47 -17.96 -8.86
C LEU A 50 2.32 -18.71 -9.90
N LYS A 51 1.92 -19.92 -10.28
CA LYS A 51 2.51 -20.71 -11.38
C LYS A 51 2.27 -20.16 -12.79
N ALA A 52 1.22 -19.35 -12.99
CA ALA A 52 0.79 -18.79 -14.28
C ALA A 52 1.12 -17.30 -14.43
N ALA A 53 1.40 -16.60 -13.32
CA ALA A 53 1.82 -15.20 -13.37
C ALA A 53 3.27 -15.09 -13.90
N GLU A 54 3.52 -14.10 -14.75
CA GLU A 54 4.84 -13.76 -15.36
C GLU A 54 5.91 -13.34 -14.34
N GLY A 55 5.65 -13.49 -13.04
CA GLY A 55 6.52 -13.14 -11.93
C GLY A 55 5.86 -12.22 -10.90
N ILE A 56 6.46 -12.16 -9.71
CA ILE A 56 6.00 -11.31 -8.59
C ILE A 56 5.89 -9.81 -8.96
N PRO A 57 6.84 -9.20 -9.71
CA PRO A 57 6.74 -7.78 -10.06
C PRO A 57 5.51 -7.44 -10.90
N SER A 58 5.25 -8.21 -11.96
CA SER A 58 4.08 -8.05 -12.83
C SER A 58 2.77 -8.21 -12.06
N PHE A 59 2.73 -9.14 -11.09
CA PHE A 59 1.58 -9.27 -10.19
C PHE A 59 1.36 -8.02 -9.35
N ILE A 60 2.41 -7.48 -8.71
CA ILE A 60 2.29 -6.29 -7.86
C ILE A 60 1.80 -5.09 -8.68
N GLU A 61 2.31 -4.91 -9.90
CA GLU A 61 1.85 -3.84 -10.80
C GLU A 61 0.35 -3.98 -11.13
N LYS A 62 -0.09 -5.19 -11.51
CA LYS A 62 -1.51 -5.49 -11.80
C LYS A 62 -2.40 -5.29 -10.57
N TYR A 63 -1.95 -5.75 -9.41
CA TYR A 63 -2.66 -5.57 -8.15
C TYR A 63 -2.81 -4.10 -7.78
N VAL A 64 -1.74 -3.30 -7.91
CA VAL A 64 -1.77 -1.86 -7.63
C VAL A 64 -2.74 -1.14 -8.59
N HIS A 65 -2.76 -1.53 -9.87
CA HIS A 65 -3.73 -1.00 -10.82
C HIS A 65 -5.17 -1.33 -10.41
N TYR A 66 -5.45 -2.61 -10.15
CA TYR A 66 -6.76 -3.09 -9.72
C TYR A 66 -7.22 -2.37 -8.43
N PHE A 67 -6.35 -2.30 -7.42
CA PHE A 67 -6.68 -1.69 -6.13
C PHE A 67 -7.07 -0.21 -6.27
N ASN A 68 -6.38 0.54 -7.13
CA ASN A 68 -6.59 1.97 -7.28
C ASN A 68 -7.75 2.33 -8.23
N ASN A 69 -7.91 1.56 -9.31
CA ASN A 69 -8.80 1.93 -10.42
C ASN A 69 -10.05 1.04 -10.55
N GLU A 70 -10.07 -0.13 -9.94
CA GLU A 70 -11.13 -1.13 -10.18
C GLU A 70 -11.82 -1.58 -8.88
N ARG A 71 -11.08 -1.64 -7.77
CA ARG A 71 -11.60 -2.08 -6.48
C ARG A 71 -12.64 -1.12 -5.92
N LEU A 72 -13.90 -1.54 -5.94
CA LEU A 72 -15.00 -0.82 -5.30
C LEU A 72 -14.96 -1.02 -3.79
N SER A 73 -14.97 0.08 -3.04
CA SER A 73 -14.98 0.04 -1.58
C SER A 73 -16.33 0.49 -1.04
N TYR A 74 -16.99 -0.37 -0.25
CA TYR A 74 -18.22 -0.02 0.46
C TYR A 74 -18.06 1.27 1.28
N LYS A 75 -16.93 1.40 1.97
CA LYS A 75 -16.61 2.58 2.79
C LYS A 75 -16.48 3.87 1.97
N LEU A 76 -16.17 3.76 0.68
CA LEU A 76 -16.09 4.89 -0.25
C LEU A 76 -17.37 5.03 -1.08
N ASN A 77 -18.51 4.53 -0.58
CA ASN A 77 -19.79 4.52 -1.30
C ASN A 77 -19.70 3.82 -2.67
N TYR A 78 -19.05 2.66 -2.69
CA TYR A 78 -18.79 1.86 -3.90
C TYR A 78 -18.01 2.60 -4.99
N LYS A 79 -17.09 3.48 -4.58
CA LYS A 79 -16.15 4.15 -5.49
C LYS A 79 -14.77 3.52 -5.39
N THR A 80 -13.99 3.70 -6.46
CA THR A 80 -12.58 3.35 -6.49
C THR A 80 -11.76 4.40 -5.74
N PRO A 81 -10.58 4.05 -5.20
CA PRO A 81 -9.72 5.03 -4.52
C PRO A 81 -9.38 6.26 -5.39
N VAL A 82 -9.16 6.08 -6.69
CA VAL A 82 -8.89 7.19 -7.61
C VAL A 82 -10.12 8.08 -7.78
N GLN A 83 -11.30 7.50 -8.03
CA GLN A 83 -12.55 8.28 -8.12
C GLN A 83 -12.80 9.09 -6.84
N TYR A 84 -12.61 8.46 -5.68
CA TYR A 84 -12.77 9.14 -4.40
C TYR A 84 -11.78 10.31 -4.26
N ARG A 85 -10.52 10.16 -4.65
CA ARG A 85 -9.53 11.25 -4.60
C ARG A 85 -9.91 12.43 -5.49
N ILE A 86 -10.35 12.17 -6.72
CA ILE A 86 -10.75 13.19 -7.68
C ILE A 86 -11.94 13.99 -7.14
N GLU A 87 -12.96 13.32 -6.60
CA GLU A 87 -14.14 13.98 -6.03
C GLU A 87 -13.82 14.82 -4.79
N GLN A 88 -12.78 14.46 -4.05
CA GLN A 88 -12.29 15.23 -2.90
C GLN A 88 -11.33 16.36 -3.29
N GLY A 89 -11.07 16.56 -4.59
CA GLY A 89 -10.20 17.63 -5.10
C GLY A 89 -8.70 17.36 -4.93
N PHE A 90 -8.30 16.10 -4.73
CA PHE A 90 -6.89 15.71 -4.66
C PHE A 90 -6.42 15.17 -6.01
N GLU A 91 -5.74 16.02 -6.79
CA GLU A 91 -5.02 15.64 -8.02
C GLU A 91 -3.64 15.05 -7.69
#